data_AF-A0A5K1JJC9-F1
#
_entry.id   AF-A0A5K1JJC9-F1
#
_cell.length_a   1.000
_cell.length_b   1.000
_cell.length_c   1.000
_cell.angle_alpha   90.00
_cell.angle_beta   90.00
_cell.angle_gamma   90.00
#
_symmetry.space_group_name_H-M   'P 1'
#
loop_
_entity.id
_entity.type
_entity.pdbx_description
1 polymer ?
#
loop_
_entity_poly.entity_id
_entity_poly.type
_entity_poly.pdbx_seq_one_letter_code
_entity_poly.pdbx_strand_id
1 'polypeptide(L)'
;MANPFEHNMYVLLCGDGSLYTGYAVDVEARLAAHRTGRGARYTKAYEPVCVVARARFYSKQRAMSAEARFKRLSRGEKDRLLALAERTPFEDVLRRELPGFGDDTACEFVRRSLAAHVDNGYQAFLASLIPNIDPRRIVGVRTPELRKIARELVRRDDADGFLREPPHQLFEEMQVHAFAIGLERDYDAALARIEAFLPYIDNWATCDQLPARVLEARLEETLAHVGRWLESGRCYIMRFAIRVLMAQFLDERFELRFLDLVAGARLSLGGERGASRDDVYYLNMMRAWYFAEAVVKQPAAALPYLERESAGDDAALFLDEWTRRKAIQKAIESRRVPPELKGRLRRSR
;
A
#
# COMPACT_ATOMS: atom_id res chain seq x y z
N MET A 1 -14.86 9.71 -12.54
CA MET A 1 -14.10 8.43 -12.50
C MET A 1 -14.96 7.41 -11.77
N ALA A 2 -14.88 6.13 -12.12
CA ALA A 2 -15.63 5.09 -11.40
C ALA A 2 -15.16 5.07 -9.93
N ASN A 3 -16.11 5.11 -9.01
CA ASN A 3 -15.85 5.02 -7.58
C ASN A 3 -15.21 3.64 -7.27
N PRO A 4 -13.99 3.58 -6.70
CA PRO A 4 -13.30 2.31 -6.45
C PRO A 4 -13.98 1.45 -5.38
N PHE A 5 -15.00 1.98 -4.72
CA PHE A 5 -15.79 1.32 -3.69
C PHE A 5 -17.19 0.90 -4.18
N GLU A 6 -17.42 0.94 -5.49
CA GLU A 6 -18.73 0.70 -6.09
C GLU A 6 -18.72 -0.56 -6.96
N HIS A 7 -19.12 -1.67 -6.34
CA HIS A 7 -19.20 -2.97 -6.98
C HIS A 7 -20.61 -3.53 -6.77
N ASN A 8 -21.34 -3.79 -7.86
CA ASN A 8 -22.74 -4.16 -7.77
C ASN A 8 -22.99 -5.55 -8.34
N MET A 9 -23.72 -6.36 -7.59
CA MET A 9 -24.50 -7.46 -8.16
C MET A 9 -25.86 -6.90 -8.55
N TYR A 10 -26.32 -7.16 -9.76
CA TYR A 10 -27.64 -6.73 -10.23
C TYR A 10 -28.45 -7.91 -10.76
N VAL A 11 -29.77 -7.81 -10.64
CA VAL A 11 -30.74 -8.78 -11.14
C VAL A 11 -31.65 -8.09 -12.14
N LEU A 12 -31.77 -8.67 -13.33
CA LEU A 12 -32.70 -8.24 -14.36
C LEU A 12 -33.85 -9.25 -14.48
N LEU A 13 -35.07 -8.75 -14.68
CA LEU A 13 -36.18 -9.52 -15.19
C LEU A 13 -36.23 -9.37 -16.71
N CYS A 14 -36.20 -10.50 -17.41
CA CYS A 14 -36.25 -10.57 -18.88
C CYS A 14 -37.70 -10.73 -19.36
N GLY A 15 -37.94 -10.47 -20.65
CA GLY A 15 -39.29 -10.45 -21.24
C GLY A 15 -40.02 -11.79 -21.20
N ASP A 16 -39.27 -12.89 -21.08
CA ASP A 16 -39.78 -14.26 -20.91
C ASP A 16 -40.06 -14.61 -19.44
N GLY A 17 -39.91 -13.65 -18.51
CA GLY A 17 -40.04 -13.86 -17.07
C GLY A 17 -38.80 -14.48 -16.41
N SER A 18 -37.72 -14.76 -17.16
CA SER A 18 -36.47 -15.28 -16.61
C SER A 18 -35.67 -14.21 -15.84
N LEU A 19 -34.85 -14.65 -14.89
CA LEU A 19 -33.97 -13.77 -14.12
C LEU A 19 -32.53 -13.89 -14.60
N TYR A 20 -31.92 -12.76 -14.94
CA TYR A 20 -30.50 -12.66 -15.22
C TYR A 20 -29.78 -12.00 -14.04
N THR A 21 -28.63 -12.54 -13.63
CA THR A 21 -27.80 -11.95 -12.56
C THR A 21 -26.42 -11.66 -13.11
N GLY A 22 -25.89 -10.47 -12.83
CA GLY A 22 -24.56 -10.07 -13.27
C GLY A 22 -23.86 -9.14 -12.30
N TYR A 23 -22.57 -8.91 -12.56
CA TYR A 23 -21.73 -7.93 -11.90
C TYR A 23 -21.51 -6.69 -12.78
N ALA A 24 -21.55 -5.50 -12.18
CA ALA A 24 -21.12 -4.25 -12.81
C ALA A 24 -20.63 -3.23 -11.78
N VAL A 25 -19.69 -2.36 -12.19
CA VAL A 25 -19.36 -1.14 -11.43
C VAL A 25 -20.39 -0.04 -11.69
N ASP A 26 -20.95 0.01 -12.91
CA ASP A 26 -22.01 0.93 -13.32
C ASP A 26 -23.16 0.09 -13.93
N VAL A 27 -24.22 -0.10 -13.14
CA VAL A 27 -25.38 -0.92 -13.53
C VAL A 27 -26.19 -0.24 -14.63
N GLU A 28 -26.29 1.09 -14.62
CA GLU A 28 -27.08 1.83 -15.61
C GLU A 28 -26.41 1.81 -16.98
N ALA A 29 -25.10 2.07 -17.03
CA ALA A 29 -24.33 1.92 -18.27
C ALA A 29 -24.40 0.47 -18.79
N ARG A 30 -24.39 -0.51 -17.87
CA ARG A 30 -24.53 -1.93 -18.25
C ARG A 30 -25.92 -2.24 -18.79
N LEU A 31 -26.99 -1.72 -18.18
CA LEU A 31 -28.37 -1.87 -18.65
C LEU A 31 -28.59 -1.23 -20.03
N ALA A 32 -28.03 -0.04 -20.25
CA ALA A 32 -28.05 0.62 -21.57
C ALA A 32 -27.33 -0.22 -22.65
N ALA A 33 -26.22 -0.87 -22.30
CA ALA A 33 -25.56 -1.81 -23.21
C ALA A 33 -26.44 -3.03 -23.53
N HIS A 34 -27.17 -3.57 -22.54
CA HIS A 34 -28.14 -4.64 -22.76
C HIS A 34 -29.24 -4.22 -23.73
N ARG A 35 -29.86 -3.05 -23.53
CA ARG A 35 -30.94 -2.49 -24.38
C ARG A 35 -30.51 -2.16 -25.82
N THR A 36 -29.22 -2.03 -26.07
CA THR A 36 -28.66 -1.74 -27.42
C THR A 36 -28.08 -2.98 -28.08
N GLY A 37 -28.39 -4.19 -27.58
CA GLY A 37 -27.93 -5.46 -28.14
C GLY A 37 -26.42 -5.73 -27.97
N ARG A 38 -25.72 -4.91 -27.17
CA ARG A 38 -24.29 -5.01 -26.81
C ARG A 38 -24.04 -5.63 -25.43
N GLY A 39 -25.10 -6.11 -24.78
CA GLY A 39 -25.05 -6.83 -23.50
C GLY A 39 -24.68 -8.30 -23.64
N ALA A 40 -24.92 -9.08 -22.58
CA ALA A 40 -24.69 -10.53 -22.60
C ALA A 40 -25.54 -11.22 -23.68
N ARG A 41 -24.99 -12.27 -24.31
CA ARG A 41 -25.66 -13.04 -25.36
C ARG A 41 -27.05 -13.54 -24.93
N TYR A 42 -27.20 -13.90 -23.66
CA TYR A 42 -28.46 -14.35 -23.07
C TYR A 42 -29.55 -13.27 -23.10
N THR A 43 -29.28 -12.07 -22.58
CA THR A 43 -30.27 -10.97 -22.51
C THR A 43 -30.68 -10.42 -23.87
N LYS A 44 -29.86 -10.61 -24.92
CA LYS A 44 -30.17 -10.20 -26.29
C LYS A 44 -31.31 -11.02 -26.90
N ALA A 45 -31.57 -12.22 -26.37
CA ALA A 45 -32.63 -13.11 -26.85
C ALA A 45 -33.98 -12.88 -26.13
N TYR A 46 -34.03 -12.09 -25.04
CA TYR A 46 -35.18 -12.02 -24.13
C TYR A 46 -35.49 -10.58 -23.66
N GLU A 47 -35.60 -9.64 -24.60
CA GLU A 47 -36.05 -8.27 -24.32
C GLU A 47 -37.59 -8.19 -24.14
N PRO A 48 -38.13 -7.26 -23.30
CA PRO A 48 -37.43 -6.22 -22.55
C PRO A 48 -36.75 -6.72 -21.27
N VAL A 49 -35.69 -6.03 -20.84
CA VAL A 49 -35.01 -6.28 -19.57
C VAL A 49 -35.14 -5.07 -18.62
N CYS A 50 -35.59 -5.30 -17.38
CA CYS A 50 -35.63 -4.27 -16.34
C CYS A 50 -34.82 -4.71 -15.11
N VAL A 51 -34.15 -3.76 -14.45
CA VAL A 51 -33.46 -4.03 -13.18
C VAL A 51 -34.52 -4.19 -12.10
N VAL A 52 -34.54 -5.36 -11.46
CA VAL A 52 -35.48 -5.66 -10.37
C VAL A 52 -34.82 -5.61 -8.99
N ALA A 53 -33.49 -5.78 -8.93
CA ALA A 53 -32.74 -5.57 -7.70
C ALA A 53 -31.26 -5.28 -7.98
N ARG A 54 -30.61 -4.58 -7.04
CA ARG A 54 -29.17 -4.35 -7.03
C ARG A 54 -28.65 -4.41 -5.60
N ALA A 55 -27.52 -5.07 -5.38
CA ALA A 55 -26.83 -5.15 -4.10
C ALA A 55 -25.42 -4.60 -4.24
N ARG A 56 -25.07 -3.64 -3.40
CA ARG A 56 -23.76 -2.97 -3.39
C ARG A 56 -22.76 -3.68 -2.49
N PHE A 57 -21.51 -3.72 -2.94
CA PHE A 57 -20.32 -4.21 -2.26
C PHE A 57 -19.15 -3.24 -2.45
N TYR A 58 -18.16 -3.34 -1.57
CA TYR A 58 -16.95 -2.53 -1.56
C TYR A 58 -15.77 -3.22 -2.27
N SER A 59 -15.93 -4.48 -2.68
CA SER A 59 -14.95 -5.23 -3.46
C SER A 59 -15.55 -6.01 -4.62
N LYS A 60 -14.83 -6.07 -5.74
CA LYS A 60 -15.19 -6.90 -6.91
C LYS A 60 -15.34 -8.36 -6.53
N GLN A 61 -14.40 -8.89 -5.75
CA GLN A 61 -14.39 -10.28 -5.29
C GLN A 61 -15.67 -10.62 -4.52
N ARG A 62 -16.12 -9.72 -3.64
CA ARG A 62 -17.39 -9.91 -2.92
C ARG A 62 -18.59 -9.84 -3.84
N ALA A 63 -18.68 -8.84 -4.72
CA ALA A 63 -19.80 -8.74 -5.65
C ALA A 63 -19.91 -9.98 -6.57
N MET A 64 -18.78 -10.50 -7.05
CA MET A 64 -18.77 -11.72 -7.88
C MET A 64 -19.07 -12.99 -7.07
N SER A 65 -18.61 -13.09 -5.82
CA SER A 65 -18.96 -14.19 -4.92
C SER A 65 -20.46 -14.20 -4.61
N ALA A 66 -21.04 -13.03 -4.35
CA ALA A 66 -22.47 -12.82 -4.16
C ALA A 66 -23.25 -13.22 -5.42
N GLU A 67 -22.81 -12.78 -6.60
CA GLU A 67 -23.40 -13.15 -7.89
C GLU A 67 -23.41 -14.68 -8.09
N ALA A 68 -22.27 -15.34 -7.90
CA ALA A 68 -22.14 -16.78 -8.08
C ALA A 68 -23.03 -17.56 -7.11
N ARG A 69 -23.15 -17.08 -5.87
CA ARG A 69 -24.01 -17.68 -4.85
C ARG A 69 -25.49 -17.49 -5.17
N PHE A 70 -25.89 -16.27 -5.55
CA PHE A 70 -27.28 -15.97 -5.92
C PHE A 70 -27.73 -16.80 -7.12
N LYS A 71 -26.84 -17.01 -8.11
CA LYS A 71 -27.12 -17.84 -9.28
C LYS A 71 -27.52 -19.28 -8.93
N ARG A 72 -26.96 -19.85 -7.86
CA ARG A 72 -27.23 -21.23 -7.40
C ARG A 72 -28.57 -21.39 -6.68
N LEU A 73 -29.22 -20.30 -6.27
CA LEU A 73 -30.53 -20.36 -5.63
C LEU A 73 -31.60 -20.83 -6.63
N SER A 74 -32.57 -21.57 -6.12
CA SER A 74 -33.78 -21.95 -6.87
C SER A 74 -34.60 -20.71 -7.24
N ARG A 75 -35.51 -20.85 -8.20
CA ARG A 75 -36.36 -19.73 -8.62
C ARG A 75 -37.22 -19.19 -7.47
N GLY A 76 -37.83 -20.08 -6.69
CA GLY A 76 -38.66 -19.68 -5.54
C GLY A 76 -37.88 -18.93 -4.45
N GLU A 77 -36.64 -19.33 -4.17
CA GLU A 77 -35.76 -18.59 -3.25
C GLU A 77 -35.44 -17.19 -3.79
N LYS A 78 -35.13 -17.07 -5.09
CA LYS A 78 -34.86 -15.78 -5.73
C LYS A 78 -36.07 -14.85 -5.65
N ASP A 79 -37.25 -15.35 -6.00
CA ASP A 79 -38.48 -14.54 -5.97
C ASP A 79 -38.82 -14.08 -4.55
N ARG A 80 -38.61 -14.94 -3.53
CA ARG A 80 -38.77 -14.56 -2.11
C ARG A 80 -37.82 -13.41 -1.72
N LEU A 81 -36.55 -13.49 -2.11
CA LEU A 81 -35.56 -12.45 -1.80
C LEU A 81 -35.88 -11.13 -2.52
N LEU A 82 -36.32 -11.20 -3.77
CA LEU A 82 -36.72 -10.01 -4.54
C LEU A 82 -37.96 -9.35 -3.95
N ALA A 83 -38.96 -10.11 -3.48
CA ALA A 83 -40.13 -9.57 -2.80
C ALA A 83 -39.76 -8.81 -1.51
N LEU A 84 -38.79 -9.33 -0.73
CA LEU A 84 -38.27 -8.61 0.44
C LEU A 84 -37.52 -7.33 0.05
N ALA A 85 -36.86 -7.32 -1.11
CA ALA A 85 -36.10 -6.18 -1.62
C ALA A 85 -36.98 -5.00 -2.07
N GLU A 86 -38.29 -5.19 -2.22
CA GLU A 86 -39.23 -4.09 -2.50
C GLU A 86 -39.28 -3.05 -1.38
N ARG A 87 -38.94 -3.44 -0.14
CA ARG A 87 -39.03 -2.60 1.06
C ARG A 87 -37.70 -2.38 1.78
N THR A 88 -36.62 -2.99 1.29
CA THR A 88 -35.32 -2.98 1.97
C THR A 88 -34.21 -3.05 0.92
N PRO A 89 -33.10 -2.31 1.07
CA PRO A 89 -31.96 -2.44 0.17
C PRO A 89 -31.55 -3.90 -0.01
N PHE A 90 -31.29 -4.32 -1.24
CA PHE A 90 -31.13 -5.74 -1.54
C PHE A 90 -29.89 -6.33 -0.85
N GLU A 91 -28.81 -5.55 -0.69
CA GLU A 91 -27.64 -5.94 0.08
C GLU A 91 -27.97 -6.31 1.53
N ASP A 92 -28.93 -5.61 2.16
CA ASP A 92 -29.34 -5.88 3.54
C ASP A 92 -30.26 -7.10 3.62
N VAL A 93 -31.15 -7.27 2.63
CA VAL A 93 -31.94 -8.50 2.48
C VAL A 93 -31.03 -9.70 2.34
N LEU A 94 -30.06 -9.64 1.43
CA LEU A 94 -29.15 -10.74 1.18
C LEU A 94 -28.27 -11.05 2.41
N ARG A 95 -27.79 -10.02 3.12
CA ARG A 95 -27.04 -10.20 4.37
C ARG A 95 -27.88 -10.90 5.45
N ARG A 96 -29.17 -10.56 5.56
CA ARG A 96 -30.07 -11.11 6.58
C ARG A 96 -30.52 -12.53 6.26
N GLU A 97 -30.89 -12.79 5.00
CA GLU A 97 -31.57 -14.03 4.63
C GLU A 97 -30.59 -15.14 4.18
N LEU A 98 -29.35 -14.81 3.80
CA LEU A 98 -28.38 -15.76 3.29
C LEU A 98 -27.09 -15.72 4.12
N PRO A 99 -26.92 -16.62 5.12
CA PRO A 99 -25.73 -16.67 5.97
C PRO A 99 -24.44 -16.82 5.15
N GLY A 100 -23.46 -15.92 5.28
CA GLY A 100 -22.26 -15.93 4.43
C GLY A 100 -22.35 -15.12 3.13
N PHE A 101 -23.50 -14.53 2.82
CA PHE A 101 -23.70 -13.74 1.60
C PHE A 101 -23.28 -12.28 1.79
N GLY A 102 -23.46 -11.75 2.99
CA GLY A 102 -23.09 -10.40 3.38
C GLY A 102 -22.09 -10.34 4.51
N ASP A 103 -21.33 -11.42 4.74
CA ASP A 103 -20.26 -11.43 5.73
C ASP A 103 -19.33 -10.26 5.43
N ASP A 104 -19.06 -9.47 6.44
CA ASP A 104 -18.10 -8.40 6.32
C ASP A 104 -16.71 -9.04 6.37
N THR A 105 -16.09 -9.40 5.23
CA THR A 105 -14.71 -9.92 5.28
C THR A 105 -13.75 -8.84 5.73
N ALA A 106 -12.55 -9.20 6.18
CA ALA A 106 -11.44 -8.27 6.39
C ALA A 106 -11.26 -7.28 5.22
N CYS A 107 -11.27 -7.76 3.97
CA CYS A 107 -11.13 -6.88 2.80
C CYS A 107 -12.34 -5.95 2.60
N GLU A 108 -13.56 -6.46 2.80
CA GLU A 108 -14.78 -5.66 2.71
C GLU A 108 -14.83 -4.60 3.82
N PHE A 109 -14.42 -4.97 5.03
CA PHE A 109 -14.27 -4.09 6.19
C PHE A 109 -13.29 -2.96 5.91
N VAL A 110 -12.09 -3.27 5.39
CA VAL A 110 -11.08 -2.26 5.06
C VAL A 110 -11.63 -1.32 4.00
N ARG A 111 -12.14 -1.83 2.87
CA ARG A 111 -12.64 -0.98 1.78
C ARG A 111 -13.86 -0.15 2.18
N ARG A 112 -14.77 -0.70 2.98
CA ARG A 112 -15.90 0.07 3.55
C ARG A 112 -15.41 1.19 4.46
N SER A 113 -14.45 0.90 5.32
CA SER A 113 -13.88 1.89 6.24
C SER A 113 -13.15 3.00 5.49
N LEU A 114 -12.41 2.66 4.44
CA LEU A 114 -11.77 3.65 3.56
C LEU A 114 -12.81 4.51 2.83
N ALA A 115 -13.86 3.90 2.27
CA ALA A 115 -14.92 4.60 1.55
C ALA A 115 -15.62 5.67 2.42
N ALA A 116 -15.73 5.43 3.72
CA ALA A 116 -16.34 6.38 4.65
C ALA A 116 -15.47 7.61 4.91
N HIS A 117 -14.18 7.59 4.57
CA HIS A 117 -13.18 8.60 4.96
C HIS A 117 -12.41 9.19 3.77
N VAL A 118 -12.97 9.07 2.56
CA VAL A 118 -12.43 9.67 1.33
C VAL A 118 -12.36 11.19 1.46
N ASP A 119 -11.19 11.76 1.18
CA ASP A 119 -10.94 13.21 1.13
C ASP A 119 -10.27 13.55 -0.21
N ASN A 120 -11.03 14.09 -1.16
CA ASN A 120 -10.54 14.42 -2.50
C ASN A 120 -9.45 15.51 -2.48
N GLY A 121 -9.48 16.42 -1.49
CA GLY A 121 -8.45 17.45 -1.34
C GLY A 121 -7.13 16.83 -0.89
N TYR A 122 -7.20 15.92 0.09
CA TYR A 122 -6.03 15.18 0.55
C TYR A 122 -5.51 14.18 -0.49
N GLN A 123 -6.40 13.58 -1.28
CA GLN A 123 -6.04 12.74 -2.42
C GLN A 123 -5.14 13.49 -3.40
N ALA A 124 -5.53 14.70 -3.82
CA ALA A 124 -4.74 15.50 -4.76
C ALA A 124 -3.38 15.88 -4.19
N PHE A 125 -3.34 16.23 -2.90
CA PHE A 125 -2.10 16.49 -2.19
C PHE A 125 -1.19 15.25 -2.17
N LEU A 126 -1.70 14.08 -1.78
CA LEU A 126 -0.93 12.83 -1.77
C LEU A 126 -0.42 12.45 -3.17
N ALA A 127 -1.27 12.53 -4.20
CA ALA A 127 -0.87 12.23 -5.57
C ALA A 127 0.32 13.07 -6.04
N SER A 128 0.42 14.32 -5.60
CA SER A 128 1.57 15.19 -5.90
C SER A 128 2.86 14.78 -5.17
N LEU A 129 2.75 14.11 -4.01
CA LEU A 129 3.89 13.67 -3.19
C LEU A 129 4.43 12.29 -3.59
N ILE A 130 3.58 11.43 -4.17
CA ILE A 130 3.93 10.09 -4.66
C ILE A 130 3.59 9.97 -6.15
N PRO A 131 4.28 10.72 -7.04
CA PRO A 131 3.91 10.85 -8.45
C PRO A 131 4.04 9.55 -9.26
N ASN A 132 4.72 8.54 -8.73
CA ASN A 132 4.87 7.23 -9.36
C ASN A 132 3.65 6.31 -9.16
N ILE A 133 2.67 6.72 -8.35
CA ILE A 133 1.41 6.00 -8.15
C ILE A 133 0.31 6.65 -9.01
N ASP A 134 -0.42 5.84 -9.79
CA ASP A 134 -1.60 6.32 -10.53
C ASP A 134 -2.57 7.00 -9.53
N PRO A 135 -2.92 8.29 -9.71
CA PRO A 135 -3.83 9.00 -8.83
C PRO A 135 -5.18 8.28 -8.63
N ARG A 136 -5.61 7.43 -9.57
CA ARG A 136 -6.83 6.61 -9.46
C ARG A 136 -6.74 5.52 -8.39
N ARG A 137 -5.53 5.17 -7.94
CA ARG A 137 -5.28 4.24 -6.84
C ARG A 137 -5.23 4.93 -5.48
N ILE A 138 -5.34 6.25 -5.41
CA ILE A 138 -5.27 7.03 -4.18
C ILE A 138 -6.66 7.58 -3.87
N VAL A 139 -7.16 7.32 -2.67
CA VAL A 139 -8.49 7.79 -2.23
C VAL A 139 -8.45 8.89 -1.18
N GLY A 140 -7.27 9.21 -0.64
CA GLY A 140 -7.08 10.34 0.25
C GLY A 140 -7.54 10.10 1.69
N VAL A 141 -7.36 8.89 2.24
CA VAL A 141 -7.64 8.67 3.67
C VAL A 141 -6.43 9.07 4.51
N ARG A 142 -6.65 9.87 5.57
CA ARG A 142 -5.58 10.40 6.42
C ARG A 142 -4.96 9.31 7.30
N THR A 143 -3.67 9.46 7.60
CA THR A 143 -2.90 8.48 8.40
C THR A 143 -3.52 8.09 9.75
N PRO A 144 -4.10 9.02 10.57
CA PRO A 144 -4.75 8.63 11.82
C PRO A 144 -5.87 7.61 11.64
N GLU A 145 -6.68 7.79 10.59
CA GLU A 145 -7.76 6.87 10.24
C GLU A 145 -7.22 5.54 9.71
N LEU A 146 -6.20 5.55 8.85
CA LEU A 146 -5.55 4.32 8.37
C LEU A 146 -5.02 3.46 9.54
N ARG A 147 -4.43 4.09 10.55
CA ARG A 147 -3.98 3.40 11.77
C ARG A 147 -5.13 2.86 12.60
N LYS A 148 -6.28 3.56 12.64
CA LYS A 148 -7.49 3.08 13.32
C LYS A 148 -8.04 1.84 12.63
N ILE A 149 -8.18 1.88 11.30
CA ILE A 149 -8.61 0.76 10.48
C ILE A 149 -7.69 -0.45 10.68
N ALA A 150 -6.37 -0.26 10.66
CA ALA A 150 -5.42 -1.34 10.91
C ALA A 150 -5.59 -1.99 12.30
N ARG A 151 -5.83 -1.21 13.36
CA ARG A 151 -6.09 -1.74 14.71
C ARG A 151 -7.39 -2.54 14.80
N GLU A 152 -8.42 -2.12 14.08
CA GLU A 152 -9.69 -2.84 14.03
C GLU A 152 -9.56 -4.10 13.17
N LEU A 153 -8.82 -4.04 12.06
CA LEU A 153 -8.54 -5.16 11.18
C LEU A 153 -7.88 -6.33 11.93
N VAL A 154 -6.80 -6.08 12.67
CA VAL A 154 -6.04 -7.16 13.35
C VAL A 154 -6.81 -7.85 14.48
N ARG A 155 -7.94 -7.30 14.92
CA ARG A 155 -8.82 -7.91 15.92
C ARG A 155 -9.81 -8.90 15.32
N ARG A 156 -9.88 -8.98 13.99
CA ARG A 156 -10.80 -9.85 13.28
C ARG A 156 -10.19 -11.24 13.09
N ASP A 157 -11.00 -12.27 13.26
CA ASP A 157 -10.56 -13.66 13.07
C ASP A 157 -10.12 -13.96 11.63
N ASP A 158 -10.60 -13.17 10.66
CA ASP A 158 -10.29 -13.31 9.23
C ASP A 158 -9.26 -12.30 8.71
N ALA A 159 -8.55 -11.59 9.60
CA ALA A 159 -7.56 -10.56 9.24
C ALA A 159 -6.50 -11.07 8.26
N ASP A 160 -6.07 -12.32 8.43
CA ASP A 160 -5.09 -12.98 7.57
C ASP A 160 -5.54 -13.10 6.10
N GLY A 161 -6.85 -13.09 5.83
CA GLY A 161 -7.36 -13.03 4.46
C GLY A 161 -6.89 -11.78 3.73
N PHE A 162 -6.94 -10.62 4.39
CA PHE A 162 -6.44 -9.36 3.84
C PHE A 162 -4.91 -9.30 3.79
N LEU A 163 -4.23 -9.85 4.79
CA LEU A 163 -2.77 -9.78 4.90
C LEU A 163 -2.03 -10.73 3.94
N ARG A 164 -2.73 -11.68 3.30
CA ARG A 164 -2.15 -12.59 2.29
C ARG A 164 -2.43 -12.17 0.84
N GLU A 165 -3.20 -11.11 0.63
CA GLU A 165 -3.66 -10.65 -0.68
C GLU A 165 -2.76 -9.67 -1.49
N PRO A 166 -1.62 -9.12 -1.01
CA PRO A 166 -0.83 -8.18 -1.82
C PRO A 166 -0.52 -8.65 -3.26
N PRO A 167 -0.45 -7.72 -4.25
CA PRO A 167 -0.59 -6.28 -4.08
C PRO A 167 -2.05 -5.83 -3.97
N HIS A 168 -2.28 -4.82 -3.12
CA HIS A 168 -3.60 -4.21 -2.98
C HIS A 168 -3.87 -3.19 -4.09
N GLN A 169 -5.16 -2.97 -4.38
CA GLN A 169 -5.59 -2.09 -5.46
C GLN A 169 -5.31 -0.62 -5.14
N LEU A 170 -5.65 -0.19 -3.92
CA LEU A 170 -5.49 1.18 -3.45
C LEU A 170 -4.20 1.37 -2.65
N PHE A 171 -3.63 2.57 -2.74
CA PHE A 171 -2.52 3.01 -1.90
C PHE A 171 -2.87 2.89 -0.41
N GLU A 172 -4.06 3.34 -0.02
CA GLU A 172 -4.51 3.28 1.37
C GLU A 172 -4.67 1.85 1.90
N GLU A 173 -5.01 0.87 1.07
CA GLU A 173 -5.01 -0.54 1.46
C GLU A 173 -3.59 -1.04 1.76
N MET A 174 -2.60 -0.65 0.94
CA MET A 174 -1.19 -0.92 1.23
C MET A 174 -0.74 -0.27 2.55
N GLN A 175 -1.23 0.93 2.87
CA GLN A 175 -0.95 1.59 4.15
C GLN A 175 -1.58 0.85 5.34
N VAL A 176 -2.84 0.42 5.22
CA VAL A 176 -3.51 -0.38 6.26
C VAL A 176 -2.75 -1.69 6.49
N HIS A 177 -2.32 -2.37 5.42
CA HIS A 177 -1.49 -3.57 5.52
C HIS A 177 -0.19 -3.28 6.28
N ALA A 178 0.56 -2.25 5.88
CA ALA A 178 1.81 -1.88 6.53
C ALA A 178 1.63 -1.58 8.03
N PHE A 179 0.58 -0.84 8.40
CA PHE A 179 0.29 -0.57 9.80
C PHE A 179 -0.18 -1.80 10.58
N ALA A 180 -0.89 -2.74 9.94
CA ALA A 180 -1.30 -4.00 10.56
C ALA A 180 -0.09 -4.88 10.87
N ILE A 181 0.90 -4.98 9.96
CA ILE A 181 2.18 -5.64 10.24
C ILE A 181 2.85 -5.01 11.47
N GLY A 182 2.84 -3.68 11.56
CA GLY A 182 3.43 -2.95 12.68
C GLY A 182 2.76 -3.17 14.05
N LEU A 183 1.62 -3.88 14.10
CA LEU A 183 0.95 -4.28 15.33
C LEU A 183 1.33 -5.68 15.80
N GLU A 184 1.99 -6.48 14.93
CA GLU A 184 2.51 -7.79 15.30
C GLU A 184 3.61 -7.64 16.35
N ARG A 185 3.53 -8.47 17.39
CA ARG A 185 4.43 -8.43 18.56
C ARG A 185 5.39 -9.60 18.58
N ASP A 186 5.03 -10.70 17.93
CA ASP A 186 5.94 -11.81 17.74
C ASP A 186 6.96 -11.47 16.64
N TYR A 187 8.24 -11.62 16.95
CA TYR A 187 9.31 -11.22 16.03
C TYR A 187 9.33 -12.08 14.77
N ASP A 188 9.16 -13.41 14.88
CA ASP A 188 9.24 -14.31 13.72
C ASP A 188 8.05 -14.08 12.79
N ALA A 189 6.85 -13.96 13.36
CA ALA A 189 5.64 -13.64 12.62
C ALA A 189 5.73 -12.26 11.95
N ALA A 190 6.24 -11.24 12.66
CA ALA A 190 6.39 -9.91 12.10
C ALA A 190 7.39 -9.91 10.94
N LEU A 191 8.56 -10.54 11.14
CA LEU A 191 9.60 -10.63 10.13
C LEU A 191 9.10 -11.35 8.88
N ALA A 192 8.42 -12.48 9.03
CA ALA A 192 7.81 -13.21 7.92
C ALA A 192 6.80 -12.35 7.15
N ARG A 193 5.94 -11.59 7.86
CA ARG A 193 4.98 -10.68 7.23
C ARG A 193 5.66 -9.50 6.54
N ILE A 194 6.72 -8.92 7.13
CA ILE A 194 7.53 -7.88 6.50
C ILE A 194 8.14 -8.40 5.20
N GLU A 195 8.83 -9.54 5.23
CA GLU A 195 9.49 -10.11 4.05
C GLU A 195 8.50 -10.51 2.95
N ALA A 196 7.31 -11.00 3.32
CA ALA A 196 6.24 -11.27 2.35
C ALA A 196 5.66 -9.98 1.74
N PHE A 197 5.65 -8.87 2.47
CA PHE A 197 5.06 -7.60 2.02
C PHE A 197 6.01 -6.73 1.20
N LEU A 198 7.31 -6.73 1.55
CA LEU A 198 8.35 -5.91 0.92
C LEU A 198 8.38 -5.95 -0.63
N PRO A 199 8.20 -7.11 -1.30
CA PRO A 199 8.20 -7.17 -2.77
C PRO A 199 7.08 -6.36 -3.45
N TYR A 200 6.02 -6.00 -2.72
CA TYR A 200 4.86 -5.29 -3.25
C TYR A 200 4.90 -3.78 -3.00
N ILE A 201 5.89 -3.30 -2.25
CA ILE A 201 6.06 -1.86 -2.00
C ILE A 201 6.66 -1.20 -3.24
N ASP A 202 5.91 -0.26 -3.80
CA ASP A 202 6.24 0.45 -5.05
C ASP A 202 6.43 1.95 -4.84
N ASN A 203 6.41 2.46 -3.60
CA ASN A 203 6.53 3.88 -3.30
C ASN A 203 7.22 4.15 -1.95
N TRP A 204 7.77 5.35 -1.83
CA TRP A 204 8.52 5.76 -0.64
C TRP A 204 7.63 5.88 0.61
N ALA A 205 6.37 6.29 0.47
CA ALA A 205 5.49 6.54 1.61
C ALA A 205 5.12 5.25 2.34
N THR A 206 4.72 4.19 1.62
CA THR A 206 4.47 2.86 2.21
C THR A 206 5.73 2.30 2.87
N CYS A 207 6.88 2.38 2.17
CA CYS A 207 8.18 1.92 2.70
C CYS A 207 8.54 2.62 4.02
N ASP A 208 8.41 3.95 4.06
CA ASP A 208 8.85 4.76 5.20
C ASP A 208 7.86 4.73 6.37
N GLN A 209 6.61 4.35 6.11
CA GLN A 209 5.58 4.26 7.15
C GLN A 209 5.41 2.85 7.72
N LEU A 210 5.93 1.80 7.07
CA LEU A 210 5.94 0.43 7.58
C LEU A 210 6.64 0.35 8.96
N PRO A 211 5.93 0.15 10.07
CA PRO A 211 6.58 0.12 11.38
C PRO A 211 7.40 -1.16 11.53
N ALA A 212 8.62 -1.03 12.09
CA ALA A 212 9.56 -2.14 12.23
C ALA A 212 10.13 -2.25 13.66
N ARG A 213 9.45 -1.65 14.65
CA ARG A 213 9.93 -1.58 16.04
C ARG A 213 10.09 -2.96 16.68
N VAL A 214 9.26 -3.93 16.29
CA VAL A 214 9.36 -5.32 16.77
C VAL A 214 10.72 -5.97 16.48
N LEU A 215 11.41 -5.52 15.43
CA LEU A 215 12.75 -6.01 15.08
C LEU A 215 13.81 -5.63 16.12
N GLU A 216 13.55 -4.63 16.98
CA GLU A 216 14.44 -4.27 18.08
C GLU A 216 14.62 -5.39 19.12
N ALA A 217 13.74 -6.40 19.11
CA ALA A 217 13.78 -7.53 20.04
C ALA A 217 14.97 -8.48 19.79
N ARG A 218 15.48 -8.58 18.56
CA ARG A 218 16.60 -9.47 18.18
C ARG A 218 17.50 -8.80 17.16
N LEU A 219 18.35 -7.88 17.62
CA LEU A 219 19.08 -6.95 16.76
C LEU A 219 20.17 -7.60 15.91
N GLU A 220 20.90 -8.56 16.47
CA GLU A 220 21.97 -9.27 15.75
C GLU A 220 21.38 -10.07 14.58
N GLU A 221 20.27 -10.75 14.83
CA GLU A 221 19.49 -11.44 13.81
C GLU A 221 18.94 -10.43 12.78
N THR A 222 18.31 -9.34 13.25
CA THR A 222 17.81 -8.26 12.39
C THR A 222 18.90 -7.69 11.48
N LEU A 223 20.12 -7.51 11.99
CA LEU A 223 21.24 -7.00 11.22
C LEU A 223 21.64 -7.96 10.08
N ALA A 224 21.55 -9.28 10.31
CA ALA A 224 21.75 -10.26 9.25
C ALA A 224 20.67 -10.16 8.15
N HIS A 225 19.41 -9.90 8.52
CA HIS A 225 18.35 -9.62 7.53
C HIS A 225 18.59 -8.31 6.78
N VAL A 226 19.02 -7.25 7.46
CA VAL A 226 19.39 -5.96 6.85
C VAL A 226 20.45 -6.16 5.76
N GLY A 227 21.48 -6.96 6.01
CA GLY A 227 22.49 -7.30 4.99
C GLY A 227 21.86 -7.91 3.74
N ARG A 228 21.02 -8.94 3.90
CA ARG A 228 20.31 -9.57 2.78
C ARG A 228 19.38 -8.61 2.03
N TRP A 229 18.69 -7.72 2.74
CA TRP A 229 17.82 -6.73 2.12
C TRP A 229 18.61 -5.67 1.33
N LEU A 230 19.78 -5.26 1.81
CA LEU A 230 20.69 -4.37 1.08
C LEU A 230 21.23 -5.01 -0.20
N GLU A 231 21.46 -6.32 -0.22
CA GLU A 231 21.94 -7.07 -1.39
C GLU A 231 20.82 -7.42 -2.39
N SER A 232 19.56 -7.14 -2.07
CA SER A 232 18.40 -7.57 -2.86
C SER A 232 18.34 -6.99 -4.28
N GLY A 233 19.03 -5.88 -4.55
CA GLY A 233 18.95 -5.15 -5.81
C GLY A 233 17.57 -4.54 -6.08
N ARG A 234 16.70 -4.44 -5.06
CA ARG A 234 15.34 -3.88 -5.18
C ARG A 234 15.22 -2.61 -4.36
N CYS A 235 14.89 -1.48 -5.02
CA CYS A 235 14.86 -0.14 -4.42
C CYS A 235 14.18 -0.10 -3.04
N TYR A 236 12.92 -0.51 -2.95
CA TYR A 236 12.17 -0.35 -1.70
C TYR A 236 12.55 -1.36 -0.60
N ILE A 237 13.13 -2.51 -0.97
CA ILE A 237 13.71 -3.46 0.00
C ILE A 237 14.99 -2.88 0.59
N MET A 238 15.89 -2.39 -0.26
CA MET A 238 17.12 -1.71 0.18
C MET A 238 16.80 -0.45 0.99
N ARG A 239 15.81 0.35 0.56
CA ARG A 239 15.33 1.53 1.28
C ARG A 239 14.82 1.17 2.68
N PHE A 240 14.04 0.09 2.79
CA PHE A 240 13.56 -0.40 4.08
C PHE A 240 14.73 -0.82 4.99
N ALA A 241 15.74 -1.51 4.44
CA ALA A 241 16.93 -1.89 5.19
C ALA A 241 17.69 -0.67 5.75
N ILE A 242 17.92 0.36 4.92
CA ILE A 242 18.54 1.61 5.36
C ILE A 242 17.69 2.30 6.43
N ARG A 243 16.36 2.21 6.33
CA ARG A 243 15.45 2.77 7.34
C ARG A 243 15.54 2.04 8.67
N VAL A 244 15.70 0.71 8.66
CA VAL A 244 15.96 -0.08 9.88
C VAL A 244 17.27 0.36 10.53
N LEU A 245 18.36 0.49 9.77
CA LEU A 245 19.63 1.04 10.27
C LEU A 245 19.46 2.44 10.86
N MET A 246 18.77 3.34 10.15
CA MET A 246 18.53 4.72 10.59
C MET A 246 17.76 4.80 11.91
N ALA A 247 16.75 3.95 12.07
CA ALA A 247 15.83 4.01 13.20
C ALA A 247 16.36 3.30 14.44
N GLN A 248 17.12 2.21 14.29
CA GLN A 248 17.46 1.30 15.39
C GLN A 248 18.96 1.27 15.73
N PHE A 249 19.82 1.71 14.81
CA PHE A 249 21.27 1.55 14.92
C PHE A 249 22.05 2.86 14.84
N LEU A 250 21.41 4.02 14.65
CA LEU A 250 22.14 5.28 14.43
C LEU A 250 22.47 6.05 15.71
N ASP A 251 21.92 5.64 16.86
CA ASP A 251 22.20 6.22 18.19
C ASP A 251 23.23 5.36 18.95
N GLU A 252 22.89 4.87 20.14
CA GLU A 252 23.79 4.13 21.06
C GLU A 252 24.40 2.85 20.46
N ARG A 253 23.77 2.30 19.43
CA ARG A 253 24.17 1.03 18.78
C ARG A 253 24.93 1.25 17.48
N PHE A 254 25.41 2.47 17.25
CA PHE A 254 26.08 2.83 16.02
C PHE A 254 27.45 2.16 15.87
N GLU A 255 27.71 1.69 14.65
CA GLU A 255 29.01 1.20 14.21
C GLU A 255 29.40 1.91 12.91
N LEU A 256 30.68 2.24 12.77
CA LEU A 256 31.19 2.96 11.60
C LEU A 256 30.85 2.26 10.28
N ARG A 257 30.89 0.91 10.27
CA ARG A 257 30.55 0.08 9.10
C ARG A 257 29.15 0.34 8.55
N PHE A 258 28.21 0.86 9.35
CA PHE A 258 26.87 1.17 8.85
C PHE A 258 26.88 2.36 7.88
N LEU A 259 27.79 3.30 8.03
CA LEU A 259 28.00 4.37 7.04
C LEU A 259 28.52 3.77 5.73
N ASP A 260 29.49 2.85 5.79
CA ASP A 260 30.03 2.15 4.61
C ASP A 260 28.93 1.37 3.88
N LEU A 261 28.12 0.60 4.61
CA LEU A 261 27.00 -0.17 4.05
C LEU A 261 26.02 0.75 3.30
N VAL A 262 25.62 1.86 3.91
CA VAL A 262 24.67 2.79 3.28
C VAL A 262 25.30 3.56 2.11
N ALA A 263 26.59 3.91 2.21
CA ALA A 263 27.32 4.56 1.13
C ALA A 263 27.49 3.62 -0.08
N GLY A 264 27.69 2.33 0.16
CA GLY A 264 27.85 1.28 -0.86
C GLY A 264 26.53 0.75 -1.45
N ALA A 265 25.39 0.93 -0.77
CA ALA A 265 24.08 0.44 -1.22
C ALA A 265 23.57 1.16 -2.49
N ARG A 266 24.03 0.74 -3.66
CA ARG A 266 23.75 1.39 -4.96
C ARG A 266 22.98 0.47 -5.89
N LEU A 267 22.10 1.06 -6.69
CA LEU A 267 21.45 0.37 -7.80
C LEU A 267 22.14 0.73 -9.12
N SER A 268 22.35 -0.28 -9.97
CA SER A 268 22.88 -0.09 -11.32
C SER A 268 21.73 0.11 -12.32
N LEU A 269 21.91 1.04 -13.25
CA LEU A 269 20.97 1.28 -14.35
C LEU A 269 21.11 0.20 -15.43
N GLY A 270 19.97 -0.29 -15.96
CA GLY A 270 19.93 -1.13 -17.16
C GLY A 270 19.95 -2.66 -16.94
N GLY A 271 19.47 -3.40 -17.94
CA GLY A 271 19.28 -4.86 -17.94
C GLY A 271 17.81 -5.29 -17.73
N GLU A 272 17.45 -6.55 -18.06
CA GLU A 272 16.09 -7.10 -17.83
C GLU A 272 15.68 -7.12 -16.35
N ARG A 273 16.67 -7.03 -15.43
CA ARG A 273 16.48 -6.88 -13.98
C ARG A 273 17.06 -5.57 -13.43
N GLY A 274 17.34 -4.60 -14.31
CA GLY A 274 17.94 -3.32 -13.94
C GLY A 274 16.95 -2.40 -13.24
N ALA A 275 17.44 -1.58 -12.32
CA ALA A 275 16.63 -0.57 -11.65
C ALA A 275 16.19 0.53 -12.64
N SER A 276 14.98 1.05 -12.46
CA SER A 276 14.52 2.24 -13.17
C SER A 276 15.28 3.49 -12.70
N ARG A 277 15.18 4.60 -13.44
CA ARG A 277 15.72 5.89 -12.99
C ARG A 277 15.09 6.35 -11.67
N ASP A 278 13.79 6.09 -11.50
CA ASP A 278 13.05 6.44 -10.29
C ASP A 278 13.52 5.60 -9.10
N ASP A 279 13.79 4.31 -9.31
CA ASP A 279 14.36 3.42 -8.28
C ASP A 279 15.70 3.94 -7.76
N VAL A 280 16.61 4.28 -8.69
CA VAL A 280 17.91 4.86 -8.33
C VAL A 280 17.73 6.17 -7.57
N TYR A 281 16.82 7.03 -8.02
CA TYR A 281 16.51 8.30 -7.36
C TYR A 281 15.99 8.09 -5.92
N TYR A 282 15.01 7.22 -5.72
CA TYR A 282 14.41 7.00 -4.40
C TYR A 282 15.36 6.31 -3.43
N LEU A 283 16.20 5.39 -3.89
CA LEU A 283 17.25 4.81 -3.05
C LEU A 283 18.30 5.85 -2.66
N ASN A 284 18.79 6.64 -3.62
CA ASN A 284 19.75 7.71 -3.35
C ASN A 284 19.18 8.78 -2.41
N MET A 285 17.90 9.10 -2.51
CA MET A 285 17.22 9.98 -1.57
C MET A 285 17.21 9.40 -0.14
N MET A 286 17.05 8.08 0.02
CA MET A 286 17.15 7.42 1.32
C MET A 286 18.55 7.49 1.89
N ARG A 287 19.57 7.19 1.08
CA ARG A 287 20.99 7.30 1.46
C ARG A 287 21.31 8.73 1.91
N ALA A 288 20.87 9.73 1.14
CA ALA A 288 21.04 11.13 1.49
C ALA A 288 20.35 11.50 2.82
N TRP A 289 19.15 10.98 3.06
CA TRP A 289 18.44 11.20 4.32
C TRP A 289 19.16 10.51 5.50
N TYR A 290 19.62 9.28 5.35
CA TYR A 290 20.41 8.57 6.36
C TYR A 290 21.64 9.37 6.78
N PHE A 291 22.42 9.90 5.83
CA PHE A 291 23.59 10.71 6.16
C PHE A 291 23.22 12.06 6.81
N ALA A 292 22.11 12.69 6.40
CA ALA A 292 21.62 13.89 7.07
C ALA A 292 21.21 13.61 8.53
N GLU A 293 20.66 12.43 8.81
CA GLU A 293 20.37 11.96 10.16
C GLU A 293 21.65 11.63 10.94
N ALA A 294 22.62 11.00 10.29
CA ALA A 294 23.90 10.63 10.88
C ALA A 294 24.72 11.87 11.28
N VAL A 295 24.63 12.97 10.55
CA VAL A 295 25.22 14.26 10.96
C VAL A 295 24.67 14.76 12.30
N VAL A 296 23.40 14.48 12.60
CA VAL A 296 22.78 14.89 13.87
C VAL A 296 23.24 13.99 15.00
N LYS A 297 23.23 12.67 14.78
CA LYS A 297 23.44 11.67 15.83
C LYS A 297 24.91 11.28 16.04
N GLN A 298 25.68 11.25 14.95
CA GLN A 298 27.06 10.76 14.86
C GLN A 298 27.94 11.72 14.03
N PRO A 299 28.02 13.01 14.37
CA PRO A 299 28.66 14.04 13.53
C PRO A 299 30.11 13.73 13.18
N ALA A 300 30.91 13.26 14.14
CA ALA A 300 32.33 12.96 13.93
C ALA A 300 32.55 11.84 12.89
N ALA A 301 31.67 10.84 12.85
CA ALA A 301 31.74 9.74 11.89
C ALA A 301 31.14 10.10 10.53
N ALA A 302 30.06 10.88 10.51
CA ALA A 302 29.32 11.19 9.29
C ALA A 302 29.94 12.30 8.43
N LEU A 303 30.56 13.31 9.05
CA LEU A 303 31.14 14.46 8.34
C LEU A 303 32.20 14.08 7.28
N PRO A 304 33.16 13.16 7.54
CA PRO A 304 34.12 12.69 6.54
C PRO A 304 33.52 12.34 5.16
N TYR A 305 32.37 11.66 5.16
CA TYR A 305 31.66 11.25 3.94
C TYR A 305 31.05 12.42 3.16
N LEU A 306 30.66 13.49 3.86
CA LEU A 306 30.04 14.68 3.26
C LEU A 306 31.05 15.73 2.82
N GLU A 307 32.20 15.78 3.49
CA GLU A 307 33.25 16.75 3.24
C GLU A 307 34.30 16.22 2.27
N ARG A 308 34.20 14.93 1.91
CA ARG A 308 35.24 14.21 1.16
C ARG A 308 36.59 14.26 1.85
N GLU A 309 36.56 14.38 3.17
CA GLU A 309 37.71 14.14 4.01
C GLU A 309 37.76 12.63 4.24
N SER A 310 38.51 11.89 3.42
CA SER A 310 39.06 10.60 3.87
C SER A 310 40.55 10.62 3.49
N ALA A 311 41.46 10.25 4.38
CA ALA A 311 41.53 8.95 5.05
C ALA A 311 41.49 7.81 4.02
N GLY A 312 42.56 7.69 3.22
CA GLY A 312 42.85 6.55 2.36
C GLY A 312 42.27 6.60 0.95
N ASP A 313 43.00 6.04 -0.01
CA ASP A 313 42.78 6.10 -1.46
C ASP A 313 41.53 5.35 -1.99
N ASP A 314 40.65 4.82 -1.12
CA ASP A 314 39.49 4.05 -1.60
C ASP A 314 38.27 4.93 -1.91
N ALA A 315 38.33 5.59 -3.06
CA ALA A 315 37.28 6.47 -3.55
C ALA A 315 35.91 5.77 -3.75
N ALA A 316 35.86 4.43 -3.76
CA ALA A 316 34.64 3.66 -4.00
C ALA A 316 33.63 3.78 -2.84
N LEU A 317 34.11 4.07 -1.62
CA LEU A 317 33.32 4.17 -0.39
C LEU A 317 32.61 5.53 -0.21
N PHE A 318 32.96 6.56 -1.00
CA PHE A 318 32.30 7.86 -0.91
C PHE A 318 30.92 7.90 -1.55
N LEU A 319 30.03 8.73 -0.99
CA LEU A 319 28.77 9.07 -1.65
C LEU A 319 29.00 9.69 -3.03
N ASP A 320 28.21 9.28 -4.01
CA ASP A 320 28.15 9.96 -5.31
C ASP A 320 27.77 11.44 -5.12
N GLU A 321 28.22 12.29 -6.05
CA GLU A 321 28.09 13.74 -5.94
C GLU A 321 26.66 14.20 -5.66
N TRP A 322 25.69 13.59 -6.35
CA TRP A 322 24.29 13.94 -6.20
C TRP A 322 23.77 13.61 -4.80
N THR A 323 24.02 12.38 -4.34
CA THR A 323 23.60 11.91 -3.01
C THR A 323 24.27 12.73 -1.90
N ARG A 324 25.57 13.03 -2.03
CA ARG A 324 26.31 13.88 -1.09
C ARG A 324 25.69 15.28 -0.96
N ARG A 325 25.48 15.97 -2.10
CA ARG A 325 24.87 17.30 -2.11
C ARG A 325 23.45 17.29 -1.53
N LYS A 326 22.68 16.23 -1.77
CA LYS A 326 21.35 16.06 -1.20
C LYS A 326 21.39 15.81 0.30
N ALA A 327 22.35 15.04 0.80
CA ALA A 327 22.55 14.84 2.24
C ALA A 327 22.88 16.17 2.93
N ILE A 328 23.82 16.94 2.37
CA ILE A 328 24.19 18.27 2.86
C ILE A 328 22.97 19.20 2.86
N GLN A 329 22.21 19.25 1.77
CA GLN A 329 20.99 20.05 1.67
C GLN A 329 20.01 19.71 2.81
N LYS A 330 19.71 18.41 3.01
CA LYS A 330 18.79 17.95 4.06
C LYS A 330 19.30 18.27 5.47
N ALA A 331 20.59 18.11 5.71
CA ALA A 331 21.20 18.47 6.99
C ALA A 331 21.08 19.99 7.28
N ILE A 332 21.29 20.84 6.27
CA ILE A 332 21.13 22.30 6.42
C ILE A 332 19.66 22.70 6.68
N GLU A 333 18.70 22.04 6.03
CA GLU A 333 17.26 22.28 6.21
C GLU A 333 16.75 21.78 7.57
N SER A 334 17.42 20.79 8.17
CA SER A 334 17.06 20.24 9.48
C SER A 334 17.20 21.27 10.61
N ARG A 335 16.18 21.37 11.46
CA ARG A 335 16.23 22.19 12.68
C ARG A 335 17.11 21.59 13.78
N ARG A 336 17.50 20.31 13.66
CA ARG A 336 18.31 19.58 14.66
C ARG A 336 19.83 19.74 14.45
N VAL A 337 20.26 20.24 13.30
CA VAL A 337 21.67 20.50 13.02
C VAL A 337 22.05 21.90 13.55
N PRO A 338 23.09 22.04 14.40
CA PRO A 338 23.51 23.34 14.94
C PRO A 338 24.00 24.32 13.86
N PRO A 339 23.89 25.65 14.06
CA PRO A 339 24.32 26.66 13.08
C PRO A 339 25.78 26.53 12.64
N GLU A 340 26.69 26.22 13.56
CA GLU A 340 28.12 26.00 13.27
C GLU A 340 28.33 24.87 12.26
N LEU A 341 27.65 23.73 12.49
CA LEU A 341 27.70 22.56 11.63
C LEU A 341 27.06 22.85 10.26
N LYS A 342 25.98 23.63 10.21
CA LYS A 342 25.43 24.12 8.93
C LYS A 342 26.42 25.00 8.18
N GLY A 343 27.17 25.85 8.89
CA GLY A 343 28.22 26.68 8.32
C GLY A 343 29.33 25.83 7.69
N ARG A 344 29.76 24.77 8.38
CA ARG A 344 30.73 23.79 7.87
C ARG A 344 30.22 23.10 6.60
N LEU A 345 29.02 22.51 6.66
CA LEU A 345 28.39 21.83 5.53
C LEU A 345 28.15 22.72 4.30
N ARG A 346 27.86 24.01 4.49
CA ARG A 346 27.71 24.97 3.37
C ARG A 346 29.01 25.19 2.60
N ARG A 347 30.17 25.08 3.26
CA ARG A 347 31.48 25.18 2.59
C ARG A 347 31.83 23.91 1.81
N SER A 348 31.25 22.78 2.18
CA SER A 348 31.48 21.47 1.57
C SER A 348 30.45 21.08 0.48
N ARG A 349 29.45 21.95 0.26
CA ARG A 349 28.40 21.77 -0.74
C ARG A 349 28.89 22.18 -2.13
#